data_AF-A0A935DXZ1-F1
#
_entry.id   AF-A0A935DXZ1-F1
#
_cell.length_a   1.000
_cell.length_b   1.000
_cell.length_c   1.000
_cell.angle_alpha   90.00
_cell.angle_beta   90.00
_cell.angle_gamma   90.00
#
_symmetry.space_group_name_H-M   'P 1'
#
loop_
_entity.id
_entity.type
_entity.pdbx_description
1 polymer ?
#
loop_
_entity_poly.entity_id
_entity_poly.type
_entity_poly.pdbx_seq_one_letter_code
_entity_poly.pdbx_strand_id
1 'polypeptide(L)'
;MRNVIYKLGLTTFFLAACANSELVPVTPTIVFATPMLYPTPLPETWIGDAGLVSGVPCKAPCFFGVVAGQTPVNQVVGILKENGVQPCVIEDELRVLCDNVSIEADIESKLVIGIGYTLDQSVSIKELFTTYGEPDYIEVISTSIPEAPMVSVALLYDNLRMVIYPPEIDGVDYIVGESTVPESFIYLDDTSYEDMKHSYYLQLWAGYGVYTPQP
;
A
#
# COMPACT_ATOMS: atom_id res chain seq x y z
N MET A 1 -13.81 47.97 27.41
CA MET A 1 -12.57 48.44 28.07
C MET A 1 -11.48 47.43 27.74
N ARG A 2 -10.56 47.77 26.82
CA ARG A 2 -9.12 48.05 27.07
C ARG A 2 -8.41 46.83 27.72
N ASN A 3 -7.45 46.15 27.09
CA ASN A 3 -6.19 46.71 26.57
C ASN A 3 -5.56 45.86 25.45
N VAL A 4 -5.04 46.57 24.45
CA VAL A 4 -4.06 46.12 23.45
C VAL A 4 -2.67 46.43 24.01
N ILE A 5 -1.74 45.48 23.98
CA ILE A 5 -0.31 45.73 24.24
C ILE A 5 0.49 45.14 23.07
N TYR A 6 1.05 46.03 22.25
CA TYR A 6 2.10 45.75 21.28
C TYR A 6 3.44 45.63 22.01
N LYS A 7 4.27 44.64 21.64
CA LYS A 7 5.72 44.71 21.84
C LYS A 7 6.44 44.46 20.51
N LEU A 8 6.93 45.55 19.94
CA LEU A 8 7.99 45.57 18.94
C LEU A 8 9.27 44.98 19.56
N GLY A 9 9.81 43.94 18.95
CA GLY A 9 11.14 43.40 19.21
C GLY A 9 12.15 43.94 18.20
N LEU A 10 13.15 44.61 18.73
CA LEU A 10 14.17 45.42 18.08
C LEU A 10 15.19 44.57 17.30
N THR A 11 15.59 45.10 16.14
CA THR A 11 16.70 44.74 15.26
C THR A 11 18.03 44.41 15.96
N THR A 12 18.72 43.37 15.49
CA THR A 12 20.18 43.26 15.67
C THR A 12 20.86 42.95 14.33
N PHE A 13 21.70 43.90 13.91
CA PHE A 13 22.67 43.81 12.81
C PHE A 13 23.78 42.83 13.18
N PHE A 14 24.12 41.89 12.29
CA PHE A 14 25.41 41.20 12.32
C PHE A 14 26.33 41.75 11.23
N LEU A 15 27.48 42.23 11.71
CA LEU A 15 28.59 42.81 10.97
C LEU A 15 29.30 41.77 10.10
N ALA A 16 29.74 42.24 8.94
CA ALA A 16 30.60 41.55 7.99
C ALA A 16 31.92 41.10 8.64
N ALA A 17 32.33 39.86 8.37
CA ALA A 17 33.69 39.38 8.57
C ALA A 17 34.37 39.23 7.20
N CYS A 18 35.60 39.73 7.14
CA CYS A 18 36.40 39.95 5.95
C CYS A 18 36.78 38.66 5.23
N ALA A 19 36.83 38.78 3.90
CA ALA A 19 37.38 37.82 2.97
C ALA A 19 38.88 37.61 3.22
N ASN A 20 39.26 36.36 3.46
CA ASN A 20 40.61 35.86 3.18
C ASN A 20 40.50 35.01 1.91
N SER A 21 40.82 35.61 0.77
CA SER A 21 40.91 34.91 -0.51
C SER A 21 42.29 34.27 -0.61
N GLU A 22 42.41 33.02 -0.19
CA GLU A 22 43.54 32.16 -0.54
C GLU A 22 43.45 31.81 -2.03
N LEU A 23 44.54 32.06 -2.77
CA LEU A 23 44.66 31.68 -4.16
C LEU A 23 44.84 30.16 -4.25
N VAL A 24 43.73 29.44 -4.42
CA VAL A 24 43.73 28.00 -4.67
C VAL A 24 44.17 27.75 -6.12
N PRO A 25 45.20 26.92 -6.36
CA PRO A 25 45.59 26.55 -7.72
C PRO A 25 44.46 25.79 -8.42
N VAL A 26 44.03 26.34 -9.55
CA VAL A 26 42.94 25.79 -10.38
C VAL A 26 43.44 24.48 -11.00
N THR A 27 43.07 23.37 -10.39
CA THR A 27 43.25 22.04 -11.00
C THR A 27 42.22 21.92 -12.11
N PRO A 28 42.60 21.59 -13.35
CA PRO A 28 41.65 21.44 -14.44
C PRO A 28 40.73 20.25 -14.14
N THR A 29 39.54 20.54 -13.62
CA THR A 29 38.48 19.55 -13.44
C THR A 29 37.98 19.15 -14.82
N ILE A 30 38.30 17.93 -15.23
CA ILE A 30 37.67 17.30 -16.40
C ILE A 30 36.21 17.09 -16.03
N VAL A 31 35.35 18.00 -16.47
CA VAL A 31 33.89 17.87 -16.35
C VAL A 31 33.47 16.82 -17.37
N PHE A 32 33.39 15.56 -16.95
CA PHE A 32 32.64 14.57 -17.69
C PHE A 32 31.19 15.05 -17.70
N ALA A 33 30.66 15.30 -18.89
CA ALA A 33 29.24 15.59 -19.06
C ALA A 33 28.47 14.40 -18.48
N THR A 34 27.92 14.57 -17.28
CA THR A 34 26.97 13.61 -16.73
C THR A 34 25.80 13.58 -17.72
N PRO A 35 25.52 12.44 -18.36
CA PRO A 35 24.35 12.33 -19.22
C PRO A 35 23.15 12.78 -18.40
N MET A 36 22.41 13.77 -18.93
CA MET A 36 21.13 14.12 -18.34
C MET A 36 20.27 12.85 -18.42
N LEU A 37 20.10 12.19 -17.29
CA LEU A 37 19.06 11.19 -17.10
C LEU A 37 17.75 11.97 -17.17
N TYR A 38 17.20 12.09 -18.37
CA TYR A 38 15.79 12.45 -18.51
C TYR A 38 15.02 11.37 -17.78
N PRO A 39 14.23 11.69 -16.74
CA PRO A 39 13.39 10.70 -16.08
C PRO A 39 12.53 10.07 -17.18
N THR A 40 12.71 8.77 -17.39
CA THR A 40 11.81 8.02 -18.26
C THR A 40 10.41 8.26 -17.72
N PRO A 41 9.47 8.79 -18.52
CA PRO A 41 8.11 8.97 -18.06
C PRO A 41 7.62 7.60 -17.58
N LEU A 42 7.27 7.53 -16.30
CA LEU A 42 6.62 6.34 -15.76
C LEU A 42 5.35 6.10 -16.60
N PRO A 43 4.98 4.85 -16.88
CA PRO A 43 3.69 4.57 -17.50
C PRO A 43 2.59 5.27 -16.71
N GLU A 44 1.58 5.81 -17.41
CA GLU A 44 0.57 6.68 -16.81
C GLU A 44 -0.23 6.05 -15.65
N THR A 45 -0.13 4.73 -15.44
CA THR A 45 -0.86 3.97 -14.40
C THR A 45 -0.03 2.84 -13.76
N TRP A 46 1.28 3.02 -13.56
CA TRP A 46 2.11 1.95 -12.98
C TRP A 46 2.09 1.94 -11.44
N ILE A 47 1.36 0.99 -10.84
CA ILE A 47 1.37 0.71 -9.39
C ILE A 47 2.67 -0.02 -8.98
N GLY A 48 3.24 -0.81 -9.90
CA GLY A 48 4.43 -1.61 -9.62
C GLY A 48 4.15 -2.66 -8.54
N ASP A 49 4.95 -2.66 -7.48
CA ASP A 49 4.73 -3.48 -6.28
C ASP A 49 4.02 -2.70 -5.15
N ALA A 50 3.60 -1.45 -5.39
CA ALA A 50 2.94 -0.56 -4.42
C ALA A 50 3.71 -0.33 -3.10
N GLY A 51 5.02 -0.60 -3.06
CA GLY A 51 5.78 -0.60 -1.81
C GLY A 51 5.63 -1.86 -0.96
N LEU A 52 4.88 -2.85 -1.45
CA LEU A 52 4.63 -4.10 -0.76
C LEU A 52 5.92 -4.87 -0.51
N VAL A 53 6.88 -4.92 -1.44
CA VAL A 53 8.17 -5.60 -1.22
C VAL A 53 9.30 -4.58 -1.09
N SER A 54 9.31 -3.58 -1.96
CA SER A 54 10.32 -2.53 -2.01
C SER A 54 10.30 -1.61 -0.77
N GLY A 55 9.14 -1.49 -0.11
CA GLY A 55 8.90 -0.57 1.00
C GLY A 55 8.82 0.89 0.58
N VAL A 56 8.68 1.18 -0.72
CA VAL A 56 8.61 2.54 -1.28
C VAL A 56 7.27 2.74 -2.01
N PRO A 57 6.50 3.80 -1.68
CA PRO A 57 6.87 4.88 -0.74
C PRO A 57 6.66 4.52 0.74
N CYS A 58 5.97 3.42 1.04
CA CYS A 58 5.77 2.93 2.40
C CYS A 58 5.61 1.41 2.40
N LYS A 59 5.72 0.80 3.58
CA LYS A 59 5.53 -0.64 3.80
C LYS A 59 4.11 -0.95 4.26
N ALA A 60 3.64 -2.18 4.06
CA ALA A 60 2.37 -2.65 4.60
C ALA A 60 2.21 -2.30 6.10
N PRO A 61 1.02 -1.90 6.56
CA PRO A 61 -0.25 -1.82 5.83
C PRO A 61 -0.53 -0.43 5.23
N CYS A 62 0.49 0.21 4.65
CA CYS A 62 0.35 1.47 3.94
C CYS A 62 0.34 1.22 2.42
N PHE A 63 -0.56 1.91 1.72
CA PHE A 63 -0.63 1.92 0.25
C PHE A 63 -0.43 3.36 -0.25
N PHE A 64 0.74 3.65 -0.82
CA PHE A 64 1.12 4.99 -1.30
C PHE A 64 0.93 6.15 -0.28
N GLY A 65 0.95 5.87 1.02
CA GLY A 65 0.71 6.85 2.10
C GLY A 65 -0.71 6.82 2.68
N VAL A 66 -1.62 6.05 2.10
CA VAL A 66 -2.97 5.80 2.64
C VAL A 66 -2.91 4.63 3.62
N VAL A 67 -3.44 4.83 4.82
CA VAL A 67 -3.49 3.84 5.90
C VAL A 67 -4.90 3.76 6.45
N ALA A 68 -5.47 2.55 6.47
CA ALA A 68 -6.80 2.30 7.03
C ALA A 68 -6.83 2.62 8.54
N GLY A 69 -7.94 3.17 9.00
CA GLY A 69 -8.15 3.71 10.34
C GLY A 69 -7.45 5.04 10.63
N GLN A 70 -6.67 5.60 9.67
CA GLN A 70 -5.86 6.80 9.91
C GLN A 70 -6.07 7.89 8.86
N THR A 71 -6.15 7.53 7.58
CA THR A 71 -6.25 8.51 6.49
C THR A 71 -7.70 8.96 6.29
N PRO A 72 -8.01 10.26 6.33
CA PRO A 72 -9.32 10.78 5.95
C PRO A 72 -9.59 10.60 4.44
N VAL A 73 -10.80 10.18 4.08
CA VAL A 73 -11.16 9.88 2.67
C VAL A 73 -10.98 11.08 1.74
N ASN A 74 -11.19 12.31 2.24
CA ASN A 74 -11.02 13.53 1.47
C ASN A 74 -9.55 13.87 1.11
N GLN A 75 -8.57 13.17 1.68
CA GLN A 75 -7.15 13.31 1.34
C GLN A 75 -6.69 12.27 0.31
N VAL A 76 -7.42 11.16 0.17
CA VAL A 76 -7.01 9.98 -0.61
C VAL A 76 -6.69 10.32 -2.06
N VAL A 77 -7.58 11.03 -2.76
CA VAL A 77 -7.37 11.37 -4.18
C VAL A 77 -6.12 12.22 -4.40
N GLY A 78 -5.81 13.12 -3.46
CA GLY A 78 -4.58 13.93 -3.52
C GLY A 78 -3.33 13.05 -3.38
N ILE A 79 -3.32 12.19 -2.37
CA ILE A 79 -2.21 11.26 -2.10
C ILE A 79 -1.98 10.31 -3.29
N LEU A 80 -3.04 9.69 -3.80
CA LEU A 80 -2.95 8.77 -4.93
C LEU A 80 -2.45 9.46 -6.20
N LYS A 81 -2.96 10.66 -6.49
CA LYS A 81 -2.51 11.46 -7.63
C LYS A 81 -1.04 11.84 -7.55
N GLU A 82 -0.56 12.22 -6.37
CA GLU A 82 0.87 12.55 -6.13
C GLU A 82 1.80 11.35 -6.39
N ASN A 83 1.27 10.12 -6.25
CA ASN A 83 1.98 8.88 -6.52
C ASN A 83 1.68 8.30 -7.92
N GLY A 84 0.98 9.03 -8.79
CA GLY A 84 0.69 8.60 -10.16
C GLY A 84 -0.46 7.59 -10.28
N VAL A 85 -1.22 7.33 -9.22
CA VAL A 85 -2.42 6.48 -9.25
C VAL A 85 -3.62 7.33 -9.65
N GLN A 86 -3.97 7.28 -10.94
CA GLN A 86 -5.06 8.04 -11.56
C GLN A 86 -5.50 7.36 -12.87
N PRO A 87 -6.70 7.63 -13.40
CA PRO A 87 -7.76 8.50 -12.87
C PRO A 87 -8.45 7.88 -11.65
N CYS A 88 -9.05 8.73 -10.81
CA CYS A 88 -9.85 8.32 -9.66
C CYS A 88 -11.24 8.97 -9.70
N VAL A 89 -12.25 8.22 -9.28
CA VAL A 89 -13.66 8.62 -9.16
C VAL A 89 -14.08 8.47 -7.70
N ILE A 90 -14.82 9.46 -7.20
CA ILE A 90 -15.42 9.40 -5.87
C ILE A 90 -16.89 9.01 -6.02
N GLU A 91 -17.29 7.90 -5.41
CA GLU A 91 -18.67 7.43 -5.32
C GLU A 91 -19.22 7.68 -3.90
N ASP A 92 -20.40 8.30 -3.82
CA ASP A 92 -21.15 8.51 -2.58
C ASP A 92 -20.36 9.15 -1.42
N GLU A 93 -19.31 9.92 -1.71
CA GLU A 93 -18.38 10.56 -0.76
C GLU A 93 -17.59 9.60 0.16
N LEU A 94 -17.83 8.29 0.06
CA LEU A 94 -17.26 7.26 0.95
C LEU A 94 -16.37 6.27 0.21
N ARG A 95 -16.50 6.18 -1.11
CA ARG A 95 -15.73 5.24 -1.91
C ARG A 95 -14.91 5.98 -2.95
N VAL A 96 -13.64 5.60 -3.06
CA VAL A 96 -12.73 6.10 -4.10
C VAL A 96 -12.32 4.92 -4.95
N LEU A 97 -12.63 4.99 -6.25
CA LEU A 97 -12.25 4.00 -7.24
C LEU A 97 -11.22 4.61 -8.18
N CYS A 98 -10.04 4.02 -8.24
CA CYS A 98 -9.05 4.26 -9.28
C CYS A 98 -8.82 2.95 -10.04
N ASP A 99 -8.10 2.97 -11.16
CA ASP A 99 -7.86 1.83 -12.06
C ASP A 99 -7.94 0.43 -11.40
N ASN A 100 -6.90 0.05 -10.66
CA ASN A 100 -6.78 -1.22 -9.94
C ASN A 100 -6.87 -1.05 -8.42
N VAL A 101 -7.51 0.02 -7.93
CA VAL A 101 -7.54 0.38 -6.50
C VAL A 101 -8.95 0.79 -6.09
N SER A 102 -9.47 0.17 -5.04
CA SER A 102 -10.73 0.52 -4.39
C SER A 102 -10.47 0.90 -2.94
N ILE A 103 -10.92 2.07 -2.53
CA ILE A 103 -10.82 2.55 -1.14
C ILE A 103 -12.22 2.82 -0.62
N GLU A 104 -12.49 2.36 0.60
CA GLU A 104 -13.74 2.56 1.30
C GLU A 104 -13.49 3.28 2.62
N ALA A 105 -14.43 4.13 3.02
CA ALA A 105 -14.37 4.92 4.24
C ALA A 105 -15.63 4.77 5.07
N ASP A 106 -15.46 4.86 6.38
CA ASP A 106 -16.55 4.82 7.34
C ASP A 106 -17.41 6.09 7.24
N ILE A 107 -18.72 5.92 7.39
CA ILE A 107 -19.70 6.99 7.20
C ILE A 107 -19.61 8.06 8.27
N GLU A 108 -19.28 7.69 9.51
CA GLU A 108 -19.28 8.60 10.65
C GLU A 108 -17.94 9.34 10.82
N SER A 109 -16.86 8.58 10.88
CA SER A 109 -15.50 9.08 11.08
C SER A 109 -14.88 9.67 9.83
N LYS A 110 -15.38 9.29 8.64
CA LYS A 110 -14.80 9.63 7.32
C LYS A 110 -13.35 9.17 7.15
N LEU A 111 -12.90 8.22 7.98
CA LEU A 111 -11.60 7.58 7.86
C LEU A 111 -11.71 6.39 6.90
N VAL A 112 -10.66 6.16 6.13
CA VAL A 112 -10.53 4.96 5.29
C VAL A 112 -10.61 3.73 6.18
N ILE A 113 -11.46 2.76 5.85
CA ILE A 113 -11.59 1.48 6.55
C ILE A 113 -11.06 0.30 5.75
N GLY A 114 -10.95 0.45 4.42
CA GLY A 114 -10.47 -0.59 3.54
C GLY A 114 -9.75 -0.04 2.32
N ILE A 115 -8.69 -0.72 1.91
CA ILE A 115 -7.90 -0.44 0.71
C ILE A 115 -7.71 -1.77 -0.03
N GLY A 116 -8.44 -2.00 -1.11
CA GLY A 116 -8.28 -3.14 -2.01
C GLY A 116 -7.49 -2.74 -3.25
N TYR A 117 -6.55 -3.56 -3.69
CA TYR A 117 -5.78 -3.30 -4.90
C TYR A 117 -5.22 -4.56 -5.56
N THR A 118 -4.88 -4.46 -6.85
CA THR A 118 -4.09 -5.45 -7.59
C THR A 118 -2.73 -4.85 -8.00
N LEU A 119 -1.74 -5.69 -8.26
CA LEU A 119 -0.39 -5.27 -8.64
C LEU A 119 -0.15 -5.46 -10.14
N ASP A 120 0.55 -4.51 -10.76
CA ASP A 120 1.05 -4.67 -12.14
C ASP A 120 2.30 -5.55 -12.19
N GLN A 121 3.11 -5.50 -11.14
CA GLN A 121 4.27 -6.36 -10.97
C GLN A 121 3.87 -7.55 -10.09
N SER A 122 3.82 -8.73 -10.69
CA SER A 122 3.61 -9.98 -9.97
C SER A 122 4.65 -10.15 -8.86
N VAL A 123 4.18 -10.50 -7.66
CA VAL A 123 5.01 -10.87 -6.51
C VAL A 123 4.60 -12.27 -6.08
N SER A 124 5.55 -13.14 -5.79
CA SER A 124 5.24 -14.48 -5.30
C SER A 124 4.92 -14.48 -3.81
N ILE A 125 4.12 -15.45 -3.35
CA ILE A 125 3.87 -15.69 -1.94
C ILE A 125 5.17 -15.89 -1.16
N LYS A 126 6.17 -16.57 -1.73
CA LYS A 126 7.49 -16.73 -1.08
C LYS A 126 8.19 -15.40 -0.80
N GLU A 127 8.14 -14.45 -1.73
CA GLU A 127 8.72 -13.12 -1.54
C GLU A 127 7.98 -12.34 -0.45
N LEU A 128 6.66 -12.45 -0.41
CA LEU A 128 5.84 -11.84 0.65
C LEU A 128 6.17 -12.45 2.01
N PHE A 129 6.30 -13.77 2.08
CA PHE A 129 6.62 -14.46 3.34
C PHE A 129 8.02 -14.10 3.85
N THR A 130 8.97 -13.91 2.94
CA THR A 130 10.31 -13.43 3.28
C THR A 130 10.27 -12.00 3.84
N THR A 131 9.33 -11.18 3.36
CA THR A 131 9.21 -9.76 3.73
C THR A 131 8.44 -9.56 5.04
N TYR A 132 7.36 -10.30 5.24
CA TYR A 132 6.37 -10.07 6.31
C TYR A 132 6.22 -11.23 7.29
N GLY A 133 6.82 -12.39 7.03
CA GLY A 133 6.53 -13.63 7.73
C GLY A 133 5.38 -14.40 7.08
N GLU A 134 5.02 -15.53 7.67
CA GLU A 134 3.90 -16.34 7.21
C GLU A 134 2.56 -15.75 7.68
N PRO A 135 1.44 -16.01 6.97
CA PRO A 135 0.12 -15.60 7.42
C PRO A 135 -0.28 -16.36 8.69
N ASP A 136 -1.14 -15.76 9.50
CA ASP A 136 -1.66 -16.38 10.71
C ASP A 136 -2.74 -17.43 10.36
N TYR A 137 -3.56 -17.12 9.34
CA TYR A 137 -4.68 -17.94 8.93
C TYR A 137 -4.80 -18.09 7.42
N ILE A 138 -5.54 -19.12 7.03
CA ILE A 138 -6.02 -19.38 5.69
C ILE A 138 -7.51 -19.69 5.72
N GLU A 139 -8.25 -19.07 4.81
CA GLU A 139 -9.61 -19.47 4.47
C GLU A 139 -9.59 -20.17 3.11
N VAL A 140 -10.34 -21.27 2.99
CA VAL A 140 -10.56 -21.97 1.73
C VAL A 140 -12.04 -22.19 1.54
N ILE A 141 -12.60 -21.68 0.45
CA ILE A 141 -14.03 -21.77 0.14
C ILE A 141 -14.27 -22.37 -1.24
N SER A 142 -15.33 -23.16 -1.36
CA SER A 142 -15.88 -23.57 -2.65
C SER A 142 -16.75 -22.44 -3.19
N THR A 143 -16.47 -21.93 -4.37
CA THR A 143 -17.14 -20.76 -4.94
C THR A 143 -18.12 -21.11 -6.07
N SER A 144 -18.14 -22.36 -6.52
CA SER A 144 -18.97 -22.80 -7.64
C SER A 144 -19.86 -24.01 -7.33
N ILE A 145 -20.49 -24.55 -8.39
CA ILE A 145 -21.39 -25.71 -8.34
C ILE A 145 -20.61 -27.04 -8.47
N PRO A 146 -21.16 -28.16 -7.98
CA PRO A 146 -20.48 -29.46 -8.00
C PRO A 146 -20.01 -29.96 -9.38
N GLU A 147 -20.69 -29.57 -10.46
CA GLU A 147 -20.36 -29.99 -11.83
C GLU A 147 -19.14 -29.25 -12.42
N ALA A 148 -18.76 -28.12 -11.84
CA ALA A 148 -17.63 -27.30 -12.27
C ALA A 148 -16.98 -26.66 -11.02
N PRO A 149 -16.38 -27.46 -10.12
CA PRO A 149 -15.92 -27.01 -8.82
C PRO A 149 -14.78 -26.00 -8.99
N MET A 150 -14.85 -24.91 -8.23
CA MET A 150 -13.88 -23.83 -8.15
C MET A 150 -13.64 -23.57 -6.68
N VAL A 151 -12.39 -23.24 -6.37
CA VAL A 151 -11.94 -23.00 -5.02
C VAL A 151 -11.14 -21.71 -4.96
N SER A 152 -11.44 -20.91 -3.94
CA SER A 152 -10.77 -19.67 -3.64
C SER A 152 -10.12 -19.74 -2.26
N VAL A 153 -9.04 -18.97 -2.11
CA VAL A 153 -8.26 -18.90 -0.88
C VAL A 153 -8.08 -17.45 -0.46
N ALA A 154 -8.15 -17.20 0.84
CA ALA A 154 -7.70 -15.97 1.46
C ALA A 154 -6.59 -16.27 2.46
N LEU A 155 -5.49 -15.52 2.43
CA LEU A 155 -4.41 -15.59 3.43
C LEU A 155 -4.47 -14.34 4.30
N LEU A 156 -4.52 -14.52 5.62
CA LEU A 156 -4.77 -13.44 6.57
C LEU A 156 -3.57 -13.21 7.49
N TYR A 157 -3.20 -11.94 7.66
CA TYR A 157 -2.15 -11.47 8.55
C TYR A 157 -2.72 -10.56 9.63
N ASP A 158 -2.81 -11.04 10.88
CA ASP A 158 -3.39 -10.31 12.01
C ASP A 158 -2.61 -9.02 12.28
N ASN A 159 -1.28 -9.14 12.36
CA ASN A 159 -0.41 -8.02 12.71
C ASN A 159 -0.45 -6.88 11.69
N LEU A 160 -0.75 -7.20 10.44
CA LEU A 160 -0.81 -6.25 9.34
C LEU A 160 -2.25 -5.84 8.98
N ARG A 161 -3.27 -6.51 9.52
CA ARG A 161 -4.66 -6.37 9.07
C ARG A 161 -4.78 -6.49 7.54
N MET A 162 -4.02 -7.43 6.99
CA MET A 162 -3.90 -7.64 5.55
C MET A 162 -4.52 -8.97 5.16
N VAL A 163 -5.26 -8.96 4.05
CA VAL A 163 -5.77 -10.16 3.39
C VAL A 163 -5.22 -10.23 1.98
N ILE A 164 -4.78 -11.41 1.59
CA ILE A 164 -4.20 -11.69 0.27
C ILE A 164 -5.06 -12.75 -0.41
N TYR A 165 -5.49 -12.48 -1.64
CA TYR A 165 -6.24 -13.42 -2.45
C TYR A 165 -5.39 -13.89 -3.62
N PRO A 166 -4.89 -15.13 -3.58
CA PRO A 166 -4.49 -15.89 -4.76
C PRO A 166 -5.63 -16.01 -5.77
N PRO A 167 -5.32 -16.28 -7.06
CA PRO A 167 -6.35 -16.49 -8.08
C PRO A 167 -7.20 -17.70 -7.73
N GLU A 168 -8.48 -17.63 -8.06
CA GLU A 168 -9.38 -18.77 -8.02
C GLU A 168 -8.92 -19.85 -9.02
N ILE A 169 -9.09 -21.12 -8.65
CA ILE A 169 -8.69 -22.25 -9.51
C ILE A 169 -9.80 -23.28 -9.65
N ASP A 170 -9.79 -24.01 -10.77
CA ASP A 170 -10.64 -25.18 -10.95
C ASP A 170 -10.20 -26.32 -10.01
N GLY A 171 -11.15 -26.89 -9.29
CA GLY A 171 -10.92 -28.02 -8.40
C GLY A 171 -11.73 -27.95 -7.11
N VAL A 172 -11.56 -29.00 -6.30
CA VAL A 172 -12.16 -29.11 -4.96
C VAL A 172 -11.17 -28.78 -3.85
N ASP A 173 -9.87 -28.76 -4.16
CA ASP A 173 -8.79 -28.46 -3.22
C ASP A 173 -7.91 -27.37 -3.82
N TYR A 174 -7.35 -26.51 -2.97
CA TYR A 174 -6.42 -25.46 -3.38
C TYR A 174 -4.98 -25.83 -3.05
N ILE A 175 -4.05 -25.67 -4.01
CA ILE A 175 -2.62 -25.91 -3.77
C ILE A 175 -1.90 -24.56 -3.62
N VAL A 176 -1.44 -24.27 -2.41
CA VAL A 176 -0.62 -23.08 -2.14
C VAL A 176 0.85 -23.47 -2.20
N GLY A 177 1.57 -22.97 -3.20
CA GLY A 177 3.00 -23.20 -3.40
C GLY A 177 3.82 -21.93 -3.23
N GLU A 178 5.15 -22.07 -3.15
CA GLU A 178 6.08 -20.95 -3.07
C GLU A 178 5.93 -19.96 -4.24
N SER A 179 5.61 -20.47 -5.43
CA SER A 179 5.46 -19.69 -6.66
C SER A 179 4.03 -19.20 -6.90
N THR A 180 3.10 -19.44 -5.99
CA THR A 180 1.74 -18.90 -6.13
C THR A 180 1.83 -17.37 -6.15
N VAL A 181 1.14 -16.75 -7.09
CA VAL A 181 1.13 -15.30 -7.29
C VAL A 181 -0.24 -14.78 -6.85
N PRO A 182 -0.32 -13.89 -5.85
CA PRO A 182 -1.57 -13.25 -5.49
C PRO A 182 -2.16 -12.42 -6.63
N GLU A 183 -3.49 -12.40 -6.70
CA GLU A 183 -4.24 -11.56 -7.63
C GLU A 183 -4.58 -10.21 -6.99
N SER A 184 -4.97 -10.21 -5.70
CA SER A 184 -5.36 -8.99 -5.01
C SER A 184 -4.96 -8.97 -3.53
N PHE A 185 -4.94 -7.76 -2.98
CA PHE A 185 -4.55 -7.44 -1.61
C PHE A 185 -5.60 -6.51 -1.01
N ILE A 186 -5.87 -6.68 0.28
CA ILE A 186 -6.73 -5.79 1.05
C ILE A 186 -6.03 -5.40 2.35
N TYR A 187 -5.92 -4.11 2.63
CA TYR A 187 -5.62 -3.58 3.95
C TYR A 187 -6.90 -3.09 4.61
N LEU A 188 -7.10 -3.44 5.88
CA LEU A 188 -8.29 -3.07 6.66
C LEU A 188 -7.89 -2.31 7.93
N ASP A 189 -8.83 -1.53 8.45
CA ASP A 189 -8.72 -1.03 9.81
C ASP A 189 -8.99 -2.14 10.84
N ASP A 190 -8.77 -1.87 12.12
CA ASP A 190 -8.91 -2.88 13.18
C ASP A 190 -10.32 -3.48 13.22
N THR A 191 -11.36 -2.65 13.11
CA THR A 191 -12.75 -3.09 13.22
C THR A 191 -13.16 -3.94 12.01
N SER A 192 -12.89 -3.45 10.80
CA SER A 192 -13.28 -4.14 9.56
C SER A 192 -12.50 -5.43 9.37
N TYR A 193 -11.23 -5.48 9.81
CA TYR A 193 -10.44 -6.70 9.82
C TYR A 193 -11.05 -7.77 10.72
N GLU A 194 -11.39 -7.42 11.96
CA GLU A 194 -12.01 -8.36 12.89
C GLU A 194 -13.39 -8.81 12.39
N ASP A 195 -14.23 -7.91 11.88
CA ASP A 195 -15.54 -8.26 11.33
C ASP A 195 -15.41 -9.23 10.14
N MET A 196 -14.48 -8.96 9.22
CA MET A 196 -14.18 -9.87 8.10
C MET A 196 -13.69 -11.22 8.61
N LYS A 197 -12.74 -11.22 9.56
CA LYS A 197 -12.16 -12.43 10.15
C LYS A 197 -13.23 -13.31 10.80
N HIS A 198 -14.21 -12.71 11.50
CA HIS A 198 -15.33 -13.44 12.10
C HIS A 198 -16.30 -14.05 11.08
N SER A 199 -16.36 -13.49 9.87
CA SER A 199 -17.20 -14.02 8.79
C SER A 199 -16.60 -15.24 8.08
N TYR A 200 -15.32 -15.54 8.33
CA TYR A 200 -14.56 -16.58 7.63
C TYR A 200 -14.48 -17.89 8.40
N TYR A 201 -14.43 -19.01 7.68
CA TYR A 201 -14.14 -20.33 8.24
C TYR A 201 -12.62 -20.57 8.27
N LEU A 202 -11.97 -19.93 9.24
CA LEU A 202 -10.50 -19.89 9.31
C LEU A 202 -9.87 -21.20 9.76
N GLN A 203 -8.80 -21.56 9.06
CA GLN A 203 -7.85 -22.58 9.47
C GLN A 203 -6.52 -21.89 9.82
N LEU A 204 -5.78 -22.44 10.80
CA LEU A 204 -4.40 -21.97 11.04
C LEU A 204 -3.54 -22.28 9.80
N TRP A 205 -2.66 -21.35 9.44
CA TRP A 205 -1.68 -21.60 8.39
C TRP A 205 -0.80 -22.80 8.76
N ALA A 206 -0.68 -23.76 7.84
CA ALA A 206 0.04 -25.02 8.06
C ALA A 206 1.24 -25.17 7.11
N GLY A 207 1.69 -24.09 6.48
CA GLY A 207 2.74 -24.08 5.47
C GLY A 207 2.22 -24.32 4.05
N TYR A 208 3.13 -24.43 3.09
CA TYR A 208 2.78 -24.75 1.71
C TYR A 208 2.17 -26.15 1.60
N GLY A 209 1.15 -26.33 0.77
CA GLY A 209 0.47 -27.61 0.64
C GLY A 209 -0.90 -27.54 -0.01
N VAL A 210 -1.63 -28.64 0.15
CA VAL A 210 -3.00 -28.80 -0.32
C VAL A 210 -3.95 -28.44 0.82
N TYR A 211 -4.92 -27.59 0.53
CA TYR A 211 -5.96 -27.17 1.46
C TYR A 211 -7.34 -27.49 0.92
N THR A 212 -8.20 -28.02 1.80
CA THR A 212 -9.58 -28.39 1.45
C THR A 212 -10.54 -27.36 2.03
N PRO A 213 -11.58 -26.95 1.28
CA PRO A 213 -12.66 -26.11 1.78
C PRO A 213 -13.29 -26.68 3.05
N GLN A 214 -13.60 -25.81 4.01
CA GLN A 214 -14.40 -26.21 5.15
C GLN A 214 -15.90 -26.25 4.76
N PRO A 215 -16.67 -27.21 5.31
CA PRO A 215 -18.10 -27.33 5.05
C PRO A 215 -18.95 -26.20 5.67
#